data_AF-A0A7W6RFK7-F1
#
_entry.id   AF-A0A7W6RFK7-F1
#
_cell.length_a   1.000
_cell.length_b   1.000
_cell.length_c   1.000
_cell.angle_alpha   90.00
_cell.angle_beta   90.00
_cell.angle_gamma   90.00
#
_symmetry.space_group_name_H-M   'P 1'
#
loop_
_entity.id
_entity.type
_entity.pdbx_description
1 polymer ?
#
loop_
_entity_poly.entity_id
_entity_poly.type
_entity_poly.pdbx_seq_one_letter_code
_entity_poly.pdbx_strand_id
1 'polypeptide(L)'
;MSQTFGLDGIVFRSSSLGSQMAAARAGLGLALLPNYMVSHSGLATTHPPGCDVHREVWLMVRRDIAQLPAGRALIDYLVAVFDDNRDILS
;
A
#
# COMPACT_ATOMS: atom_id res chain seq x y z
N MET A 1 -5.20 -22.04 4.22
CA MET A 1 -4.41 -22.00 5.46
C MET A 1 -3.78 -20.61 5.55
N SER A 2 -4.21 -19.78 6.52
CA SER A 2 -3.62 -18.46 6.78
C SER A 2 -2.49 -18.66 7.78
N GLN A 3 -1.24 -18.33 7.42
CA GLN A 3 -0.13 -18.33 8.37
C GLN A 3 -0.14 -17.00 9.13
N THR A 4 -0.42 -17.07 10.43
CA THR A 4 -0.24 -15.93 11.33
C THR A 4 1.22 -15.87 11.74
N PHE A 5 1.97 -14.86 11.29
CA PHE A 5 3.30 -14.59 11.82
C PHE A 5 3.14 -14.07 13.26
N GLY A 6 3.58 -14.86 14.25
CA GLY A 6 3.65 -14.43 15.65
C GLY A 6 4.61 -13.24 15.82
N LEU A 7 4.51 -12.53 16.94
CA LEU A 7 5.40 -11.38 17.23
C LEU A 7 6.88 -11.78 17.30
N ASP A 8 7.17 -13.05 17.55
CA ASP A 8 8.53 -13.60 17.67
C ASP A 8 9.39 -13.44 16.41
N GLY A 9 8.76 -13.23 15.25
CA GLY A 9 9.45 -12.97 13.97
C GLY A 9 9.59 -11.50 13.59
N ILE A 10 9.03 -10.57 14.39
CA ILE A 10 9.03 -9.14 14.06
C ILE A 10 10.28 -8.47 14.65
N VAL A 11 11.31 -8.31 13.81
CA VAL A 11 12.58 -7.67 14.19
C VAL A 11 12.54 -6.13 14.06
N PHE A 12 11.54 -5.58 13.38
CA PHE A 12 11.37 -4.14 13.19
C PHE A 12 9.91 -3.76 12.94
N ARG A 13 9.47 -2.65 13.55
CA ARG A 13 8.13 -2.08 13.37
C ARG A 13 8.22 -0.57 13.20
N SER A 14 7.53 -0.04 12.20
CA SER A 14 7.37 1.39 11.98
C SER A 14 6.00 1.68 11.39
N SER A 15 5.45 2.87 11.61
CA SER A 15 4.27 3.37 10.91
C SER A 15 4.58 3.94 9.52
N SER A 16 5.86 4.10 9.19
CA SER A 16 6.32 4.59 7.89
C SER A 16 6.69 3.44 6.96
N LEU A 17 6.01 3.37 5.81
CA LEU A 17 6.36 2.43 4.74
C LEU A 17 7.78 2.65 4.21
N GLY A 18 8.24 3.90 4.15
CA GLY A 18 9.60 4.22 3.74
C GLY A 18 10.66 3.65 4.69
N SER A 19 10.40 3.70 6.00
CA SER A 19 11.30 3.09 7.00
C SER A 19 11.30 1.56 6.90
N GLN A 20 10.15 0.94 6.69
CA GLN A 20 10.07 -0.51 6.49
C GLN A 20 10.81 -0.95 5.22
N MET A 21 10.64 -0.21 4.11
CA MET A 21 11.37 -0.46 2.87
C MET A 21 12.88 -0.28 3.03
N ALA A 22 13.32 0.78 3.72
CA ALA A 22 14.74 1.01 4.00
C ALA A 22 15.34 -0.12 4.85
N ALA A 23 14.62 -0.62 5.85
CA ALA A 23 15.05 -1.75 6.67
C ALA A 23 15.22 -3.05 5.85
N ALA A 24 14.26 -3.36 4.97
CA ALA A 24 14.38 -4.50 4.06
C ALA A 24 15.56 -4.34 3.09
N ARG A 25 15.75 -3.15 2.51
CA ARG A 25 16.91 -2.85 1.63
C ARG A 25 18.25 -2.95 2.35
N ALA A 26 18.28 -2.66 3.65
CA ALA A 26 19.46 -2.82 4.50
C ALA A 26 19.72 -4.29 4.90
N GLY A 27 18.87 -5.23 4.48
CA GLY A 27 19.04 -6.66 4.76
C GLY A 27 18.49 -7.11 6.11
N LEU A 28 17.64 -6.31 6.77
CA LEU A 28 17.08 -6.66 8.07
C LEU A 28 16.11 -7.86 8.01
N GLY A 29 15.54 -8.14 6.83
CA GLY A 29 14.64 -9.26 6.60
C GLY A 29 13.60 -8.96 5.52
N LEU A 30 12.46 -9.64 5.62
CA LEU A 30 11.30 -9.42 4.75
C LEU A 30 10.46 -8.23 5.26
N ALA A 31 9.93 -7.43 4.34
CA ALA A 31 8.96 -6.38 4.66
C ALA A 31 7.66 -6.59 3.90
N LEU A 32 6.54 -6.35 4.59
CA LEU A 32 5.22 -6.28 4.00
C LEU A 32 5.00 -4.86 3.46
N LEU A 33 5.09 -4.70 2.14
CA LEU A 33 4.98 -3.41 1.46
C LEU A 33 3.82 -3.43 0.45
N PRO A 34 3.13 -2.30 0.19
CA PRO A 34 2.19 -2.19 -0.91
C PRO A 34 2.85 -2.42 -2.28
N ASN A 35 2.14 -3.06 -3.20
CA ASN A 35 2.66 -3.46 -4.51
C ASN A 35 3.17 -2.28 -5.35
N TYR A 36 2.50 -1.12 -5.26
CA TYR A 36 2.93 0.10 -5.96
C TYR A 36 4.33 0.60 -5.58
N MET A 37 4.86 0.20 -4.41
CA MET A 37 6.21 0.60 -3.97
C MET A 37 7.31 -0.28 -4.56
N VAL A 38 6.98 -1.48 -5.04
CA VAL A 38 7.96 -2.50 -5.44
C VAL A 38 8.80 -2.02 -6.63
N SER A 39 8.18 -1.39 -7.62
CA SER A 39 8.82 -0.93 -8.87
C SER A 39 10.03 -0.01 -8.67
N HIS A 40 10.09 0.71 -7.55
CA HIS A 40 11.16 1.66 -7.23
C HIS A 40 12.05 1.23 -6.07
N SER A 41 11.82 0.03 -5.52
CA SER A 41 12.46 -0.41 -4.27
C SER A 41 13.81 -1.11 -4.46
N GLY A 42 14.05 -1.71 -5.64
CA GLY A 42 15.18 -2.62 -5.87
C GLY A 42 15.09 -3.91 -5.04
N LEU A 43 13.92 -4.23 -4.48
CA LEU A 43 13.65 -5.45 -3.74
C LEU A 43 13.04 -6.52 -4.66
N ALA A 44 13.28 -7.78 -4.35
CA ALA A 44 12.59 -8.91 -4.98
C ALA A 44 11.27 -9.19 -4.24
N THR A 45 10.18 -9.38 -4.98
CA THR A 45 8.87 -9.74 -4.42
C THR A 45 8.82 -11.23 -4.09
N THR A 46 8.19 -11.59 -2.97
CA THR A 46 7.88 -12.97 -2.64
C THR A 46 6.37 -13.12 -2.40
N HIS A 47 5.79 -14.22 -2.88
CA HIS A 47 4.37 -14.54 -2.69
C HIS A 47 4.24 -15.83 -1.87
N PRO A 48 4.43 -15.74 -0.54
CA PRO A 48 4.27 -16.92 0.30
C PRO A 48 2.82 -17.42 0.25
N PRO A 49 2.60 -18.74 0.12
CA PRO A 49 1.26 -19.31 0.03
C PRO A 49 0.43 -18.97 1.27
N GLY A 50 -0.79 -18.46 1.05
CA GLY A 50 -1.71 -18.05 2.12
C GLY A 50 -1.47 -16.64 2.67
N CYS A 51 -0.54 -15.87 2.10
CA CYS A 51 -0.37 -14.44 2.40
C CYS A 51 -1.17 -13.62 1.38
N ASP A 52 -2.42 -13.35 1.71
CA ASP A 52 -3.30 -12.49 0.91
C ASP A 52 -3.73 -11.31 1.79
N VAL A 53 -2.99 -10.21 1.68
CA VAL A 53 -3.18 -9.02 2.52
C VAL A 53 -3.65 -7.86 1.66
N HIS A 54 -4.92 -7.51 1.80
CA HIS A 54 -5.53 -6.39 1.09
C HIS A 54 -5.59 -5.15 1.98
N ARG A 55 -5.37 -3.99 1.37
CA ARG A 55 -5.52 -2.67 2.00
C ARG A 55 -6.58 -1.88 1.25
N GLU A 56 -7.65 -1.52 1.95
CA GLU A 56 -8.64 -0.59 1.43
C GLU A 56 -8.12 0.86 1.49
N VAL A 57 -8.34 1.61 0.42
CA VAL A 57 -8.01 3.05 0.33
C VAL A 57 -9.31 3.82 0.19
N TRP A 58 -9.47 4.87 1.01
CA TRP A 58 -10.68 5.68 1.08
C TRP A 58 -10.39 7.12 0.68
N LEU A 59 -11.18 7.67 -0.25
CA LEU A 59 -11.17 9.09 -0.58
C LEU A 59 -12.22 9.82 0.28
N MET A 60 -11.75 10.52 1.30
CA MET A 60 -12.63 11.35 2.15
C MET A 60 -12.63 12.79 1.66
N VAL A 61 -13.81 13.33 1.37
CA VAL A 61 -13.98 14.72 0.93
C VAL A 61 -15.03 15.41 1.79
N ARG A 62 -14.76 16.66 2.18
CA ARG A 62 -15.76 17.47 2.87
C ARG A 62 -16.94 17.74 1.95
N ARG A 63 -18.16 17.72 2.52
CA ARG A 63 -19.40 17.84 1.76
C ARG A 63 -19.48 19.13 0.93
N ASP A 64 -19.02 20.25 1.46
CA ASP A 64 -19.02 21.54 0.75
C ASP A 64 -18.10 21.51 -0.48
N ILE A 65 -16.91 20.92 -0.36
CA ILE A 65 -15.97 20.75 -1.46
C ILE A 65 -16.55 19.84 -2.54
N ALA A 66 -17.19 18.73 -2.14
CA ALA A 66 -17.77 17.78 -3.07
C ALA A 66 -18.92 18.36 -3.92
N GLN A 67 -19.54 19.47 -3.49
CA GLN A 67 -20.59 20.16 -4.23
C GLN A 67 -20.05 21.26 -5.16
N LEU A 68 -18.78 21.65 -5.03
CA LEU A 68 -18.16 22.61 -5.95
C LEU A 68 -17.80 21.91 -7.27
N PRO A 69 -17.99 22.56 -8.44
CA PRO A 69 -17.60 21.98 -9.72
C PRO A 69 -16.14 21.52 -9.78
N ALA A 70 -15.22 22.33 -9.25
CA ALA A 70 -13.80 21.96 -9.18
C ALA A 70 -13.53 20.78 -8.24
N GLY A 71 -14.28 20.68 -7.13
CA GLY A 71 -14.17 19.54 -6.21
C GLY A 71 -14.67 18.26 -6.85
N ARG A 72 -15.81 18.32 -7.56
CA ARG A 72 -16.34 17.17 -8.32
C ARG A 72 -15.36 16.71 -9.40
N ALA A 73 -14.81 17.64 -10.17
CA ALA A 73 -13.82 17.32 -11.20
C ALA A 73 -12.57 16.64 -10.62
N LEU A 74 -12.06 17.11 -9.48
CA LEU A 74 -10.92 16.47 -8.80
C LEU A 74 -11.27 15.07 -8.28
N ILE A 75 -12.46 14.88 -7.70
CA ILE A 75 -12.91 13.57 -7.23
C ILE A 75 -12.97 12.59 -8.39
N ASP A 76 -13.66 12.95 -9.48
CA ASP A 76 -13.82 12.08 -10.64
C ASP A 76 -12.45 11.75 -11.27
N TYR A 77 -11.54 12.73 -11.33
CA TYR A 77 -10.15 12.51 -11.78
C TYR A 77 -9.40 11.52 -10.88
N LEU A 78 -9.44 11.69 -9.56
CA LEU A 78 -8.75 10.79 -8.63
C LEU A 78 -9.32 9.37 -8.73
N VAL A 79 -10.64 9.20 -8.82
CA VAL A 79 -11.24 7.88 -9.01
C VAL A 79 -10.74 7.23 -10.29
N ALA A 80 -10.73 7.97 -11.41
CA ALA A 80 -10.22 7.46 -12.68
C ALA A 80 -8.75 7.02 -12.59
N VAL A 81 -7.89 7.82 -11.95
CA VAL A 81 -6.48 7.46 -11.73
C VAL A 81 -6.34 6.15 -10.95
N PHE A 82 -7.12 5.94 -9.90
CA PHE A 82 -7.06 4.71 -9.10
C PHE A 82 -7.60 3.49 -9.87
N ASP A 83 -8.64 3.67 -10.67
CA ASP A 83 -9.17 2.60 -11.53
C ASP A 83 -8.18 2.22 -12.63
N ASP A 84 -7.56 3.19 -13.29
CA ASP A 84 -6.56 2.98 -14.34
C ASP A 84 -5.29 2.27 -13.83
N ASN A 85 -5.02 2.35 -12.52
CA ASN A 85 -3.83 1.79 -11.88
C ASN A 85 -4.14 0.57 -11.01
N ARG A 86 -5.32 -0.04 -11.14
CA ARG A 86 -5.76 -1.14 -10.27
C ARG A 86 -4.75 -2.30 -10.22
N ASP A 87 -4.11 -2.63 -11.34
CA ASP A 87 -3.15 -3.73 -11.44
C ASP A 87 -1.88 -3.54 -10.60
N ILE A 88 -1.48 -2.29 -10.33
CA ILE A 88 -0.32 -1.99 -9.47
C ILE A 88 -0.73 -1.75 -8.01
N LEU A 89 -2.03 -1.68 -7.74
CA LEU A 89 -2.60 -1.48 -6.40
C LEU A 89 -3.08 -2.80 -5.77
N SER A 90 -3.39 -3.82 -6.58
CA SER A 90 -3.80 -5.17 -6.17
C SER A 90 -2.62 -6.03 -5.75
#